data_AF-R2R1M5-F1
#
_entry.id   AF-R2R1M5-F1
#
_cell.length_a   1.000
_cell.length_b   1.000
_cell.length_c   1.000
_cell.angle_alpha   90.00
_cell.angle_beta   90.00
_cell.angle_gamma   90.00
#
_symmetry.space_group_name_H-M   'P 1'
#
loop_
_entity.id
_entity.type
_entity.pdbx_description
1 polymer ?
#
loop_
_entity_poly.entity_id
_entity_poly.type
_entity_poly.pdbx_seq_one_letter_code
_entity_poly.pdbx_strand_id
1 'polypeptide(L)' 'MKYLVQVETLAGEKQEKDFQNYREALCCATNYVHLKFSKIIRQGEVINKFKF' A
#
# COMPACT_ATOMS: atom_id res chain seq x y z
N MET A 1 15.45 -1.97 5.69
CA MET A 1 14.82 -1.14 4.62
C MET A 1 13.36 -1.01 4.98
N LYS A 2 12.75 0.19 4.87
CA LYS A 2 11.34 0.38 5.22
C LYS A 2 10.51 0.64 3.97
N TYR A 3 9.34 0.01 3.90
CA TYR A 3 8.33 0.18 2.87
C TYR A 3 7.13 0.85 3.52
N LEU A 4 6.65 1.94 2.94
CA LEU A 4 5.45 2.62 3.36
C LEU A 4 4.33 2.28 2.36
N VAL A 5 3.25 1.70 2.83
CA VAL A 5 2.07 1.40 2.01
C VAL A 5 1.00 2.43 2.33
N GLN A 6 0.60 3.19 1.33
CA GLN A 6 -0.56 4.08 1.42
C GLN A 6 -1.73 3.39 0.73
N VAL A 7 -2.84 3.22 1.44
CA VAL A 7 -4.06 2.60 0.92
C VAL A 7 -5.25 3.54 1.03
N GLU A 8 -6.18 3.42 0.10
CA GLU A 8 -7.51 4.05 0.15
C GLU A 8 -8.56 2.93 0.11
N THR A 9 -9.40 2.89 1.14
CA THR A 9 -10.47 1.89 1.23
C THR A 9 -11.63 2.23 0.28
N LEU A 10 -12.54 1.28 0.07
CA LEU A 10 -13.78 1.53 -0.68
C LEU A 10 -14.65 2.64 -0.05
N ALA A 11 -14.55 2.83 1.26
CA ALA A 11 -15.22 3.92 1.99
C ALA A 11 -14.52 5.28 1.85
N GLY A 12 -13.38 5.34 1.14
CA GLY A 12 -12.59 6.55 0.94
C GLY A 12 -11.62 6.89 2.09
N GLU A 13 -11.48 6.00 3.08
CA GLU A 13 -10.53 6.20 4.17
C GLU A 13 -9.10 5.97 3.68
N LYS A 14 -8.20 6.87 4.04
CA LYS A 14 -6.78 6.77 3.70
C LYS A 14 -6.00 6.29 4.92
N GLN A 15 -5.19 5.25 4.73
CA GLN A 15 -4.35 4.69 5.78
C GLN A 15 -2.91 4.54 5.27
N GLU A 16 -1.97 4.69 6.19
CA GLU A 16 -0.55 4.46 5.93
C GLU A 16 -0.03 3.37 6.87
N LYS A 17 0.78 2.45 6.33
CA LYS A 17 1.35 1.34 7.08
C LYS A 17 2.81 1.12 6.71
N ASP A 18 3.66 1.02 7.72
CA ASP A 18 5.08 0.71 7.57
C ASP A 18 5.33 -0.81 7.63
N PHE A 19 6.21 -1.28 6.75
CA PHE A 19 6.64 -2.66 6.67
C PHE A 19 8.16 -2.74 6.54
N GLN A 20 8.77 -3.74 7.18
CA GLN A 20 10.20 -4.02 7.02
C GLN A 20 10.48 -4.82 5.74
N ASN A 21 9.50 -5.61 5.30
CA ASN A 21 9.64 -6.53 4.19
C ASN A 21 8.73 -6.14 3.02
N TYR A 22 9.27 -6.25 1.80
CA TYR A 22 8.50 -5.97 0.59
C TYR A 22 7.30 -6.89 0.43
N ARG A 23 7.45 -8.18 0.79
CA ARG A 23 6.38 -9.18 0.66
C ARG A 23 5.15 -8.82 1.49
N GLU A 24 5.36 -8.36 2.72
CA GLU A 24 4.27 -7.94 3.61
C GLU A 24 3.61 -6.65 3.09
N ALA A 25 4.44 -5.69 2.64
CA ALA A 25 3.96 -4.48 1.99
C ALA A 25 3.09 -4.80 0.76
N LEU A 26 3.51 -5.79 -0.04
CA LEU A 26 2.79 -6.25 -1.22
C LEU A 26 1.44 -6.87 -0.84
N CYS A 27 1.44 -7.84 0.10
CA CYS A 27 0.22 -8.47 0.59
C CYS A 27 -0.80 -7.44 1.10
N CYS A 28 -0.34 -6.41 1.82
CA CYS A 28 -1.21 -5.34 2.29
C CYS A 28 -1.75 -4.49 1.14
N ALA A 29 -0.91 -4.12 0.18
CA ALA A 29 -1.29 -3.29 -0.96
C ALA A 29 -2.28 -4.01 -1.91
N THR A 30 -2.23 -5.34 -1.97
CA THR A 30 -3.06 -6.16 -2.85
C THR A 30 -4.32 -6.72 -2.17
N ASN A 31 -4.79 -6.13 -1.07
CA ASN A 31 -6.06 -6.54 -0.44
C ASN A 31 -7.27 -5.98 -1.20
N TYR A 32 -7.53 -6.54 -2.39
CA TYR A 32 -8.53 -6.06 -3.35
C TYR A 32 -9.96 -6.02 -2.82
N VAL A 33 -10.27 -6.83 -1.81
CA VAL A 33 -11.62 -6.93 -1.25
C VAL A 33 -12.02 -5.64 -0.51
N HIS A 34 -11.04 -4.91 0.03
CA HIS A 34 -11.29 -3.77 0.92
C HIS A 34 -10.73 -2.46 0.39
N LEU A 35 -9.89 -2.51 -0.65
CA LEU A 35 -9.12 -1.38 -1.15
C LEU A 35 -9.60 -0.96 -2.54
N LYS A 36 -9.76 0.35 -2.72
CA LYS A 36 -10.00 1.01 -4.01
C LYS A 36 -8.68 1.36 -4.68
N PHE A 37 -7.68 1.72 -3.87
CA PHE A 37 -6.39 2.16 -4.35
C PHE A 37 -5.31 1.81 -3.34
N SER A 38 -4.11 1.51 -3.82
CA SER A 38 -2.94 1.37 -2.97
C SER A 38 -1.66 1.74 -3.70
N LYS A 39 -0.64 2.14 -2.95
CA LYS A 39 0.71 2.32 -3.48
C LYS A 39 1.75 1.97 -2.42
N ILE A 40 2.89 1.51 -2.88
CA ILE A 40 4.04 1.16 -2.05
C ILE A 40 5.14 2.18 -2.34
N ILE A 41 5.65 2.79 -1.28
CA ILE A 41 6.70 3.79 -1.30
C ILE A 41 7.94 3.19 -0.62
N ARG A 42 9.11 3.37 -1.22
CA ARG A 42 10.39 3.01 -0.63
C ARG A 42 11.35 4.16 -0.86
N GLN A 43 11.98 4.64 0.21
CA GLN A 43 12.96 5.74 0.15
C GLN A 43 12.41 7.01 -0.54
N GLY A 44 11.11 7.28 -0.38
CA GLY A 44 10.43 8.43 -1.00
C GLY A 44 9.91 8.19 -2.42
N GLU A 45 10.25 7.06 -3.05
CA GLU A 45 9.82 6.73 -4.41
C GLU A 45 8.66 5.74 -4.41
N VAL A 46 7.67 5.96 -5.28
CA VAL A 46 6.58 5.01 -5.50
C VAL A 46 7.10 3.86 -6.36
N ILE A 47 7.31 2.70 -5.75
CA ILE A 47 7.81 1.52 -6.46
C ILE A 47 6.69 0.69 -7.08
N ASN A 48 5.49 0.73 -6.50
CA ASN A 48 4.29 0.07 -7.02
C ASN A 48 3.05 0.91 -6.78
N LYS A 49 2.10 0.81 -7.70
CA LYS A 49 0.80 1.47 -7.62
C LYS A 49 -0.28 0.52 -8.16
N PHE A 50 -1.37 0.41 -7.43
CA PHE A 50 -2.50 -0.41 -7.80
C PHE A 50 -3.81 0.38 -7.68
N LYS A 51 -4.71 0.17 -8.63
CA LYS A 51 -6.03 0.79 -8.67
C LYS A 51 -7.02 -0.30 -9.09
N PHE A 52 -8.11 -0.39 -8.35
CA PHE A 52 -9.13 -1.43 -8.48
C PHE A 52 -10.51 -0.81 -8.76
#